data_AF-L0F9Q9-F1
#
_entry.id   AF-L0F9Q9-F1
#
_cell.length_a   1.000
_cell.length_b   1.000
_cell.length_c   1.000
_cell.angle_alpha   90.00
_cell.angle_beta   90.00
_cell.angle_gamma   90.00
#
_symmetry.space_group_name_H-M   'P 1'
#
loop_
_entity.id
_entity.type
_entity.pdbx_description
1 polymer ?
#
loop_
_entity_poly.entity_id
_entity_poly.type
_entity_poly.pdbx_seq_one_letter_code
_entity_poly.pdbx_strand_id
1 'polypeptide(L)'
;MKKILWYLIAFLLGILPGFFIVFNSVFSDPSGNFFERLVTYLLVIVSFGVLGFLLGRTRENPLMMGTMLSLFSIILLVLYLFKEPGSLLLILSYLVLTLGASYLGAKWGAPKTKD
;
A
#
# COMPACT_ATOMS: atom_id res chain seq x y z
N MET A 1 -1.16 16.64 -18.38
CA MET A 1 -0.78 17.34 -17.13
C MET A 1 -1.63 16.89 -15.94
N LYS A 2 -2.98 16.99 -15.98
CA LYS A 2 -3.86 16.59 -14.86
C LYS A 2 -3.67 15.14 -14.39
N LYS A 3 -3.46 14.19 -15.30
CA LYS A 3 -3.21 12.77 -14.96
C LYS A 3 -1.95 12.55 -14.13
N ILE A 4 -0.84 13.17 -14.55
CA ILE A 4 0.46 13.09 -13.87
C ILE A 4 0.35 13.66 -12.45
N LEU A 5 -0.37 14.78 -12.29
CA LEU A 5 -0.62 15.38 -10.99
C LEU A 5 -1.33 14.40 -10.04
N TRP A 6 -2.37 13.69 -10.51
CA TRP A 6 -3.07 12.71 -9.68
C TRP A 6 -2.19 11.51 -9.30
N TYR A 7 -1.34 11.03 -10.21
CA TYR A 7 -0.37 9.98 -9.89
C TYR A 7 0.66 10.45 -8.86
N LEU A 8 1.09 11.70 -8.95
CA LEU A 8 1.99 12.30 -7.96
C LEU A 8 1.32 12.42 -6.59
N ILE A 9 0.05 12.86 -6.54
CA ILE A 9 -0.74 12.91 -5.31
C ILE A 9 -0.91 11.51 -4.71
N ALA A 10 -1.22 10.51 -5.54
CA ALA A 10 -1.32 9.13 -5.10
C ALA A 10 0.00 8.64 -4.48
N PHE A 11 1.12 8.89 -5.14
CA PHE A 11 2.45 8.57 -4.61
C PHE A 11 2.71 9.24 -3.27
N LEU A 12 2.49 10.56 -3.16
CA LEU A 12 2.73 11.32 -1.93
C LEU A 12 1.85 10.84 -0.76
N LEU A 13 0.57 10.54 -1.02
CA LEU A 13 -0.33 9.96 -0.02
C LEU A 13 0.09 8.56 0.42
N GLY A 14 0.75 7.82 -0.46
CA GLY A 14 1.28 6.47 -0.22
C GLY A 14 2.50 6.44 0.69
N ILE A 15 3.27 7.53 0.76
CA ILE A 15 4.50 7.60 1.56
C ILE A 15 4.20 7.37 3.03
N LEU A 16 3.18 8.03 3.57
CA LEU A 16 2.85 7.94 5.00
C LEU A 16 2.49 6.50 5.43
N PRO A 17 1.46 5.84 4.88
CA PRO A 17 1.16 4.46 5.24
C PRO A 17 2.30 3.51 4.86
N GLY A 18 3.02 3.73 3.76
CA GLY A 18 4.17 2.91 3.39
C GLY A 18 5.33 2.98 4.37
N PHE A 19 5.59 4.16 4.93
CA PHE A 19 6.54 4.32 6.02
C PHE A 19 6.10 3.53 7.25
N PHE A 20 4.81 3.55 7.61
CA PHE A 20 4.28 2.74 8.72
C PHE A 20 4.45 1.23 8.53
N ILE A 21 4.41 0.71 7.28
CA ILE A 21 4.71 -0.72 7.00
C ILE A 21 6.13 -1.07 7.45
N VAL A 22 7.11 -0.25 7.06
CA VAL A 22 8.52 -0.49 7.42
C VAL A 22 8.79 -0.18 8.87
N PHE A 23 8.15 0.87 9.41
CA PHE A 23 8.27 1.16 10.83
C PHE A 23 7.80 -0.04 11.66
N ASN A 24 6.66 -0.63 11.31
CA ASN A 24 6.15 -1.85 11.94
C ASN A 24 6.99 -3.11 11.64
N SER A 25 7.69 -3.19 10.51
CA SER A 25 8.55 -4.33 10.21
C SER A 25 9.90 -4.27 10.93
N VAL A 26 10.48 -3.07 11.04
CA VAL A 26 11.84 -2.82 11.54
C VAL A 26 11.89 -2.52 13.03
N PHE A 27 10.91 -1.77 13.58
CA PHE A 27 10.94 -1.30 14.96
C PHE A 27 10.02 -2.07 15.90
N SER A 28 9.06 -2.83 15.38
CA SER A 28 8.38 -3.83 16.20
C SER A 28 9.40 -4.91 16.52
N ASP A 29 9.83 -4.90 17.77
CA ASP A 29 10.86 -5.75 18.35
C ASP A 29 10.76 -7.19 17.80
N PRO A 30 11.86 -7.87 17.42
CA PRO A 30 11.83 -9.30 17.11
C PRO A 30 11.24 -10.15 18.25
N SER A 31 11.28 -9.63 19.48
CA SER A 31 10.64 -10.19 20.68
C SER A 31 9.21 -9.69 20.93
N GLY A 32 8.72 -8.76 20.10
CA GLY A 32 7.39 -8.19 20.16
C GLY A 32 6.31 -9.19 19.77
N ASN A 33 5.14 -9.05 20.39
CA ASN A 33 4.02 -9.96 20.19
C ASN A 33 3.60 -9.97 18.71
N PHE A 34 3.58 -11.16 18.09
CA PHE A 34 3.13 -11.36 16.71
C PHE A 34 1.78 -10.68 16.42
N PHE A 35 0.89 -10.64 17.41
CA PHE A 35 -0.40 -9.97 17.31
C PHE A 35 -0.28 -8.46 17.06
N GLU A 36 0.63 -7.76 17.73
CA GLU A 36 0.79 -6.30 17.58
C GLU A 36 1.28 -5.94 16.17
N ARG A 37 2.22 -6.75 15.67
CA ARG A 37 2.71 -6.64 14.28
C ARG A 37 1.54 -6.83 13.32
N LEU A 38 0.78 -7.92 13.47
CA LEU A 38 -0.36 -8.25 12.61
C LEU A 38 -1.43 -7.15 12.60
N VAL A 39 -1.81 -6.62 13.77
CA VAL A 39 -2.81 -5.55 13.89
C VAL A 39 -2.35 -4.30 13.15
N THR A 40 -1.11 -3.88 13.36
CA THR A 40 -0.56 -2.70 12.68
C THR A 40 -0.51 -2.89 11.18
N TYR A 41 -0.16 -4.09 10.69
CA TYR A 41 -0.17 -4.41 9.27
C TYR A 41 -1.58 -4.34 8.66
N LEU A 42 -2.57 -4.92 9.33
CA LEU A 42 -3.96 -4.85 8.88
C LEU A 42 -4.44 -3.39 8.79
N LEU A 43 -4.07 -2.57 9.76
CA LEU A 43 -4.42 -1.14 9.78
C LEU A 43 -3.83 -0.41 8.57
N VAL A 44 -2.59 -0.72 8.21
CA VAL A 44 -1.96 -0.14 7.02
C VAL A 44 -2.61 -0.64 5.72
N ILE A 45 -2.90 -1.94 5.60
CA ILE A 45 -3.58 -2.50 4.42
C ILE A 45 -4.96 -1.85 4.24
N VAL A 46 -5.71 -1.69 5.32
CA VAL A 46 -7.00 -0.97 5.31
C VAL A 46 -6.81 0.47 4.86
N SER A 47 -5.75 1.15 5.33
CA SER A 47 -5.43 2.52 4.90
C SER A 47 -5.17 2.61 3.39
N PHE A 48 -4.44 1.65 2.81
CA PHE A 48 -4.24 1.56 1.36
C PHE A 48 -5.55 1.32 0.60
N GLY A 49 -6.44 0.47 1.13
CA GLY A 49 -7.77 0.26 0.56
C GLY A 49 -8.63 1.53 0.57
N VAL A 50 -8.67 2.24 1.69
CA VAL A 50 -9.43 3.49 1.85
C VAL A 50 -8.88 4.59 0.94
N LEU A 51 -7.57 4.82 0.95
CA LEU A 51 -6.94 5.83 0.09
C LEU A 51 -7.09 5.48 -1.39
N GLY A 52 -6.94 4.20 -1.75
CA GLY A 52 -7.22 3.69 -3.08
C GLY A 52 -8.64 4.04 -3.50
N PHE A 53 -9.62 3.76 -2.65
CA PHE A 53 -11.03 4.09 -2.91
C PHE A 53 -11.28 5.59 -3.12
N LEU A 54 -10.66 6.46 -2.32
CA LEU A 54 -10.76 7.90 -2.52
C LEU A 54 -10.16 8.33 -3.87
N LEU A 55 -8.99 7.79 -4.21
CA LEU A 55 -8.28 8.11 -5.46
C LEU A 55 -8.96 7.52 -6.69
N GLY A 56 -9.65 6.39 -6.56
CA GLY A 56 -10.43 5.78 -7.65
C GLY A 56 -11.50 6.72 -8.22
N ARG A 57 -12.03 7.63 -7.39
CA ARG A 57 -13.03 8.62 -7.82
C ARG A 57 -12.51 9.63 -8.84
N THR A 58 -11.20 9.73 -9.04
CA THR A 58 -10.56 10.68 -9.96
C THR A 58 -10.73 10.33 -11.44
N ARG A 59 -11.40 9.20 -11.77
CA ARG A 59 -11.60 8.66 -13.14
C ARG A 59 -10.32 8.25 -13.87
N GLU A 60 -9.17 8.33 -13.21
CA GLU A 60 -7.91 7.84 -13.75
C GLU A 60 -7.85 6.30 -13.64
N ASN A 61 -6.86 5.70 -14.32
CA ASN A 61 -6.74 4.25 -14.38
C ASN A 61 -6.54 3.66 -12.95
N PRO A 62 -7.45 2.80 -12.46
CA PRO A 62 -7.39 2.25 -11.11
C PRO A 62 -6.11 1.44 -10.83
N LEU A 63 -5.61 0.72 -11.85
CA LEU A 63 -4.36 -0.02 -11.76
C LEU A 63 -3.18 0.93 -11.49
N MET A 64 -3.14 2.03 -12.24
CA MET A 64 -2.06 3.01 -12.14
C MET A 64 -2.16 3.82 -10.83
N MET A 65 -3.37 4.14 -10.36
CA MET A 65 -3.55 4.75 -9.03
C MET A 65 -3.15 3.82 -7.89
N GLY A 66 -3.60 2.57 -7.94
CA GLY A 66 -3.25 1.58 -6.92
C GLY A 66 -1.74 1.36 -6.84
N THR A 67 -1.08 1.18 -7.99
CA THR A 67 0.37 1.00 -8.06
C THR A 67 1.12 2.23 -7.58
N MET A 68 0.79 3.44 -8.06
CA MET A 68 1.46 4.67 -7.62
C MET A 68 1.30 4.93 -6.13
N LEU A 69 0.09 4.68 -5.58
CA LEU A 69 -0.16 4.76 -4.15
C LEU A 69 0.72 3.79 -3.36
N SER A 70 0.85 2.54 -3.81
CA SER A 70 1.67 1.53 -3.12
C SER A 70 3.17 1.57 -3.46
N LEU A 71 3.60 2.39 -4.42
CA LEU A 71 4.95 2.31 -5.00
C LEU A 71 6.04 2.48 -3.95
N PHE A 72 5.87 3.48 -3.07
CA PHE A 72 6.82 3.72 -1.98
C PHE A 72 6.93 2.50 -1.04
N SER A 73 5.80 1.90 -0.67
CA SER A 73 5.77 0.67 0.14
C SER A 73 6.46 -0.51 -0.54
N ILE A 74 6.27 -0.67 -1.85
CA ILE A 74 6.89 -1.76 -2.62
C ILE A 74 8.41 -1.60 -2.58
N ILE A 75 8.92 -0.40 -2.86
CA ILE A 75 10.36 -0.12 -2.81
C ILE A 75 10.91 -0.47 -1.42
N LEU A 76 10.22 -0.01 -0.38
CA LEU A 76 10.59 -0.25 1.00
C LEU A 76 10.58 -1.74 1.40
N LEU A 77 9.55 -2.50 1.02
CA LEU A 77 9.46 -3.94 1.27
C LEU A 77 10.52 -4.73 0.51
N VAL A 78 10.84 -4.33 -0.72
CA VAL A 78 11.92 -4.94 -1.51
C VAL A 78 13.28 -4.68 -0.87
N LEU A 79 13.53 -3.46 -0.38
CA LEU A 79 14.77 -3.16 0.36
C LEU A 79 14.86 -3.97 1.66
N TYR A 80 13.74 -4.13 2.37
CA TYR A 80 13.69 -4.91 3.61
C TYR A 80 13.96 -6.40 3.38
N LEU A 81 13.61 -6.96 2.21
CA LEU A 81 13.92 -8.34 1.84
C LEU A 81 15.43 -8.64 1.88
N PHE A 82 16.27 -7.69 1.47
CA PHE A 82 17.73 -7.84 1.52
C PHE A 82 18.28 -7.79 2.96
N LYS A 83 17.57 -7.14 3.88
CA LYS A 83 17.96 -7.05 5.30
C LYS A 83 17.59 -8.32 6.06
N GLU A 84 16.41 -8.88 5.80
CA GLU A 84 15.88 -10.03 6.53
C GLU A 84 15.29 -11.10 5.59
N PRO A 85 16.13 -11.92 4.95
CA PRO A 85 15.65 -12.93 4.00
C PRO A 85 14.80 -14.03 4.66
N GLY A 86 14.95 -14.27 5.96
CA GLY A 86 14.12 -15.22 6.72
C GLY A 86 12.63 -14.83 6.80
N SER A 87 12.30 -13.57 6.51
CA SER A 87 10.94 -13.02 6.55
C SER A 87 10.28 -12.99 5.17
N LEU A 88 10.82 -13.71 4.17
CA LEU A 88 10.38 -13.63 2.76
C LEU A 88 8.88 -13.83 2.58
N LEU A 89 8.28 -14.86 3.19
CA LEU A 89 6.85 -15.16 3.03
C LEU A 89 5.98 -14.03 3.59
N LEU A 90 6.41 -13.44 4.70
CA LEU A 90 5.75 -12.30 5.33
C LEU A 90 5.81 -11.06 4.42
N ILE A 91 6.99 -10.74 3.90
CA ILE A 91 7.22 -9.60 3.01
C ILE A 91 6.42 -9.74 1.72
N LEU A 92 6.41 -10.92 1.09
CA LEU A 92 5.61 -11.17 -0.11
C LEU A 92 4.11 -11.02 0.16
N SER A 93 3.63 -11.53 1.30
CA SER A 93 2.22 -11.37 1.67
C SER A 93 1.86 -9.89 1.81
N TYR A 94 2.74 -9.07 2.39
CA TYR A 94 2.51 -7.62 2.51
C TYR A 94 2.53 -6.90 1.18
N LEU A 95 3.44 -7.29 0.29
CA LEU A 95 3.54 -6.70 -1.04
C LEU A 95 2.24 -6.96 -1.83
N VAL A 96 1.77 -8.20 -1.83
CA VAL A 96 0.53 -8.61 -2.50
C VAL A 96 -0.69 -7.93 -1.87
N LEU A 97 -0.80 -7.91 -0.54
CA LEU A 97 -1.96 -7.33 0.15
C LEU A 97 -2.00 -5.81 0.01
N THR A 98 -0.86 -5.12 0.04
CA THR A 98 -0.78 -3.67 -0.13
C THR A 98 -1.19 -3.26 -1.54
N LEU A 99 -0.64 -3.93 -2.57
CA LEU A 99 -1.02 -3.73 -3.97
C LEU A 99 -2.48 -4.10 -4.22
N GLY A 100 -2.92 -5.24 -3.67
CA GLY A 100 -4.27 -5.75 -3.81
C GLY A 100 -5.27 -4.78 -3.21
N ALA A 101 -5.05 -4.32 -1.98
CA ALA A 101 -5.92 -3.37 -1.31
C ALA A 101 -5.97 -2.03 -2.03
N SER A 102 -4.82 -1.47 -2.44
CA SER A 102 -4.79 -0.20 -3.16
C SER A 102 -5.52 -0.28 -4.51
N TYR A 103 -5.31 -1.35 -5.27
CA TYR A 103 -6.00 -1.60 -6.53
C TYR A 103 -7.50 -1.82 -6.35
N LEU A 104 -7.90 -2.72 -5.43
CA LEU A 104 -9.31 -3.03 -5.19
C LEU A 104 -10.05 -1.79 -4.68
N GLY A 105 -9.43 -1.02 -3.79
CA GLY A 105 -9.93 0.28 -3.36
C GLY A 105 -10.16 1.18 -4.57
N ALA A 106 -9.13 1.43 -5.38
CA ALA A 106 -9.24 2.29 -6.56
C ALA A 106 -10.31 1.80 -7.56
N LYS A 107 -10.42 0.49 -7.76
CA LYS A 107 -11.41 -0.11 -8.65
C LYS A 107 -12.84 0.09 -8.12
N TRP A 108 -13.06 -0.08 -6.83
CA TRP A 108 -14.38 0.14 -6.21
C TRP A 108 -14.75 1.62 -6.14
N GLY A 109 -13.77 2.51 -5.97
CA GLY A 109 -13.99 3.96 -5.97
C GLY A 109 -14.23 4.54 -7.35
N ALA A 110 -13.80 3.85 -8.41
CA ALA A 110 -14.00 4.30 -9.78
C ALA A 110 -15.49 4.35 -10.14
N PRO A 111 -15.96 5.45 -10.75
CA PRO A 111 -17.33 5.54 -11.21
C PRO A 111 -17.55 4.47 -12.29
N LYS A 112 -18.56 3.62 -12.08
CA LYS A 112 -19.02 2.69 -13.11
C LYS A 112 -19.56 3.55 -14.26
N THR A 113 -18.92 3.51 -15.42
CA THR A 113 -19.51 4.02 -16.64
C THR A 113 -20.84 3.29 -16.81
N LYS A 114 -21.94 4.05 -16.81
CA LYS A 114 -23.21 3.55 -17.32
C LYS A 114 -23.02 3.51 -18.82
N ASP A 115 -22.72 2.33 -19.34
CA ASP A 115 -22.91 2.03 -20.76
C ASP A 115 -24.41 2.02 -21.06
#